data_AF-A0A511N0F5-F1
#
_entry.id   AF-A0A511N0F5-F1
#
_cell.length_a   1.000
_cell.length_b   1.000
_cell.length_c   1.000
_cell.angle_alpha   90.00
_cell.angle_beta   90.00
_cell.angle_gamma   90.00
#
_symmetry.space_group_name_H-M   'P 1'
#
loop_
_entity.id
_entity.type
_entity.pdbx_description
1 polymer ?
#
loop_
_entity_poly.entity_id
_entity_poly.type
_entity_poly.pdbx_seq_one_letter_code
_entity_poly.pdbx_strand_id
1 'polypeptide(L)'
;MATREENVAELKTLTGQDIPDSIDAKTVEKLLGLAKKSLADFETQYQELTAEKIKVITGDKAKGSFMHPISKQWIRQGDTKPVELPDDAWTQDMIAQRFLKEVRK
;
A
#
# COMPACT_ATOMS: atom_id res chain seq x y z
N MET A 1 18.53 9.35 -21.12
CA MET A 1 17.13 9.10 -21.48
C MET A 1 17.06 7.69 -22.01
N ALA A 2 16.13 6.86 -21.53
CA ALA A 2 15.95 5.51 -22.07
C ALA A 2 15.49 5.61 -23.54
N THR A 3 15.96 4.70 -24.38
CA THR A 3 15.58 4.61 -25.77
C THR A 3 14.17 4.05 -25.92
N ARG A 4 13.51 4.29 -27.06
CA ARG A 4 12.18 3.74 -27.36
C ARG A 4 12.18 2.21 -27.21
N GLU A 5 13.22 1.56 -27.69
CA GLU A 5 13.37 0.10 -27.67
C GLU A 5 13.45 -0.44 -26.24
N GLU A 6 14.20 0.24 -25.35
CA GLU A 6 14.27 -0.10 -23.92
C GLU A 6 12.89 0.03 -23.24
N ASN A 7 12.17 1.12 -23.50
CA ASN A 7 10.83 1.33 -22.91
C ASN A 7 9.79 0.32 -23.42
N VAL A 8 9.85 -0.08 -24.69
CA VAL A 8 8.97 -1.11 -25.26
C VAL A 8 9.26 -2.48 -24.65
N ALA A 9 10.52 -2.84 -24.50
CA ALA A 9 10.91 -4.10 -23.86
C ALA A 9 10.40 -4.17 -22.42
N GLU A 10 10.56 -3.08 -21.66
CA GLU A 10 10.08 -3.00 -20.27
C GLU A 10 8.54 -3.08 -20.19
N LEU A 11 7.82 -2.38 -21.07
CA LEU A 11 6.36 -2.47 -21.18
C LEU A 11 5.90 -3.90 -21.49
N LYS A 12 6.59 -4.59 -22.40
CA LYS A 12 6.29 -5.99 -22.74
C LYS A 12 6.50 -6.90 -21.55
N THR A 13 7.55 -6.71 -20.76
CA THR A 13 7.76 -7.49 -19.52
C THR A 13 6.67 -7.24 -18.49
N LEU A 14 6.23 -5.98 -18.31
CA LEU A 14 5.22 -5.61 -17.31
C LEU A 14 3.80 -6.03 -17.70
N THR A 15 3.46 -5.96 -18.99
CA THR A 15 2.08 -6.13 -19.47
C THR A 15 1.86 -7.42 -20.26
N GLY A 16 2.94 -8.08 -20.70
CA GLY A 16 2.88 -9.24 -21.60
C GLY A 16 2.44 -8.91 -23.03
N GLN A 17 2.27 -7.63 -23.36
CA GLN A 17 1.75 -7.20 -24.67
C GLN A 17 2.86 -6.65 -25.57
N ASP A 18 2.79 -6.98 -26.85
CA ASP A 18 3.63 -6.38 -27.88
C ASP A 18 3.12 -4.97 -28.25
N ILE A 19 4.04 -4.01 -28.34
CA ILE A 19 3.73 -2.62 -28.70
C ILE A 19 4.00 -2.43 -30.21
N PRO A 20 3.01 -2.00 -31.01
CA PRO A 20 3.21 -1.76 -32.44
C PRO A 20 4.27 -0.68 -32.73
N ASP A 21 5.01 -0.85 -33.83
CA ASP A 21 6.02 0.13 -34.26
C ASP A 21 5.44 1.48 -34.70
N SER A 22 4.14 1.54 -34.98
CA SER A 22 3.42 2.77 -35.27
C SER A 22 3.24 3.69 -34.05
N ILE A 23 3.49 3.20 -32.83
CA ILE A 23 3.40 4.00 -31.60
C ILE A 23 4.70 4.80 -31.40
N ASP A 24 4.56 6.11 -31.23
CA ASP A 24 5.66 7.03 -31.02
C ASP A 24 6.29 6.89 -29.62
N ALA A 25 7.54 7.32 -29.48
CA ALA A 25 8.32 7.18 -28.25
C ALA A 25 7.69 7.85 -27.02
N LYS A 26 6.96 8.98 -27.19
CA LYS A 26 6.33 9.70 -26.10
C LYS A 26 5.08 8.97 -25.59
N THR A 27 4.33 8.36 -26.50
CA THR A 27 3.20 7.50 -26.15
C THR A 27 3.68 6.24 -25.42
N VAL A 28 4.78 5.61 -25.87
CA VAL A 28 5.42 4.49 -25.16
C VAL A 28 5.81 4.88 -23.74
N GLU A 29 6.47 6.03 -23.55
CA GLU A 29 6.87 6.51 -22.21
C GLU A 29 5.66 6.72 -21.28
N LYS A 30 4.57 7.29 -21.81
CA LYS A 30 3.32 7.48 -21.06
C LYS A 30 2.68 6.14 -20.66
N LEU A 31 2.64 5.17 -21.57
CA LEU A 31 2.11 3.83 -21.29
C LEU A 31 2.94 3.13 -20.22
N LEU A 32 4.27 3.24 -20.28
CA LEU A 32 5.18 2.68 -19.28
C LEU A 32 4.94 3.30 -17.90
N GLY A 33 4.77 4.63 -17.84
CA GLY A 33 4.43 5.32 -16.61
C GLY A 33 3.10 4.86 -16.00
N LEU A 34 2.08 4.63 -16.84
CA LEU A 34 0.80 4.09 -16.40
C LEU A 34 0.91 2.64 -15.91
N ALA A 35 1.66 1.80 -16.62
CA ALA A 35 1.88 0.40 -16.23
C ALA A 35 2.62 0.32 -14.89
N LYS A 36 3.69 1.10 -14.70
CA LYS A 36 4.43 1.17 -13.43
C LYS A 36 3.55 1.65 -12.28
N LYS A 37 2.73 2.68 -12.52
CA LYS A 37 1.79 3.16 -11.51
C LYS A 37 0.76 2.10 -11.15
N SER A 38 0.18 1.44 -12.15
CA SER A 38 -0.78 0.36 -11.92
C SER A 38 -0.14 -0.79 -11.14
N LEU A 39 1.10 -1.16 -11.46
CA LEU A 39 1.83 -2.18 -10.71
C LEU A 39 2.03 -1.76 -9.25
N ALA A 40 2.49 -0.53 -9.00
CA ALA A 40 2.66 -0.03 -7.63
C ALA A 40 1.35 0.01 -6.83
N ASP A 41 0.24 0.40 -7.47
CA ASP A 41 -1.10 0.38 -6.86
C ASP A 41 -1.53 -1.06 -6.54
N PHE A 42 -1.27 -2.02 -7.44
CA PHE A 42 -1.54 -3.44 -7.21
C PHE A 42 -0.65 -4.05 -6.12
N GLU A 43 0.64 -3.73 -6.10
CA GLU A 43 1.57 -4.19 -5.06
C GLU A 43 1.15 -3.65 -3.70
N THR A 44 0.72 -2.39 -3.63
CA THR A 44 0.16 -1.81 -2.42
C THR A 44 -1.07 -2.58 -1.97
N GLN A 45 -2.08 -2.74 -2.84
CA GLN A 45 -3.30 -3.50 -2.50
C GLN A 45 -3.02 -4.95 -2.12
N TYR A 46 -2.06 -5.59 -2.78
CA TYR A 46 -1.66 -6.95 -2.49
C TYR A 46 -0.97 -7.05 -1.13
N GLN A 47 -0.11 -6.09 -0.78
CA GLN A 47 0.44 -5.98 0.57
C GLN A 47 -0.68 -5.76 1.60
N GLU A 48 -1.71 -4.95 1.31
CA GLU A 48 -2.87 -4.79 2.21
C GLU A 48 -3.64 -6.11 2.43
N LEU A 49 -3.77 -6.93 1.39
CA LEU A 49 -4.50 -8.19 1.42
C LEU A 49 -3.73 -9.32 2.09
N THR A 50 -2.40 -9.34 1.94
CA THR A 50 -1.52 -10.39 2.48
C THR A 50 -0.89 -10.03 3.81
N ALA A 51 -0.95 -8.76 4.23
CA ALA A 51 -0.49 -8.35 5.54
C ALA A 51 -1.18 -9.16 6.64
N GLU A 52 -0.37 -9.73 7.52
CA GLU A 52 -0.83 -10.36 8.75
C GLU A 52 -1.65 -9.33 9.53
N LYS A 53 -2.83 -9.71 10.03
CA LYS A 53 -3.70 -8.79 10.75
C LYS A 53 -3.55 -9.00 12.24
N ILE A 54 -3.30 -7.92 12.97
CA ILE A 54 -3.23 -7.92 14.42
C ILE A 54 -4.41 -7.17 15.02
N LYS A 55 -4.81 -7.59 16.23
CA LYS A 55 -5.87 -6.94 16.99
C LYS A 55 -5.24 -5.90 17.89
N VAL A 56 -5.75 -4.68 17.85
CA VAL A 56 -5.27 -3.59 18.69
C VAL A 56 -6.42 -2.85 19.36
N ILE A 57 -6.12 -2.26 20.50
CA ILE A 57 -6.99 -1.32 21.22
C ILE A 57 -6.24 0.00 21.44
N THR A 58 -6.95 1.04 21.86
CA THR A 58 -6.28 2.28 22.29
C THR A 58 -5.38 2.05 23.50
N GLY A 59 -4.14 2.54 23.41
CA GLY A 59 -3.15 2.48 24.48
C GLY A 59 -3.25 3.66 25.45
N ASP A 60 -2.42 3.64 26.49
CA ASP A 60 -2.47 4.63 27.57
C ASP A 60 -2.17 6.07 27.10
N LYS A 61 -1.39 6.22 26.02
CA LYS A 61 -1.03 7.54 25.46
C LYS A 61 -1.99 8.03 24.38
N ALA A 62 -2.97 7.22 23.97
CA ALA A 62 -3.98 7.61 22.99
C ALA A 62 -4.69 8.90 23.43
N LYS A 63 -4.70 9.92 22.57
CA LYS A 63 -5.52 11.12 22.75
C LYS A 63 -6.41 11.29 21.52
N GLY A 64 -7.71 11.16 21.71
CA GLY A 64 -8.68 11.35 20.62
C GLY A 64 -8.94 10.08 19.80
N SER A 65 -9.04 10.24 18.48
CA SER A 65 -9.37 9.14 17.57
C SER A 65 -8.34 9.04 16.45
N PHE A 66 -7.97 7.82 16.10
CA PHE A 66 -6.98 7.51 15.07
C PHE A 66 -7.65 6.77 13.93
N MET A 67 -7.26 7.08 12.69
CA MET A 67 -7.68 6.32 11.53
C MET A 67 -6.43 5.73 10.88
N HIS A 68 -6.42 4.42 10.72
CA HIS A 68 -5.30 3.74 10.08
C HIS A 68 -5.19 4.21 8.62
N PRO A 69 -3.98 4.59 8.11
CA PRO A 69 -3.82 5.17 6.78
C PRO A 69 -4.23 4.22 5.66
N ILE A 70 -3.93 2.93 5.83
CA ILE A 70 -4.20 1.86 4.87
C ILE A 70 -5.61 1.29 5.03
N SER A 71 -5.87 0.53 6.10
CA SER A 71 -7.17 -0.13 6.31
C SER A 71 -8.37 0.81 6.53
N LYS A 72 -8.14 2.11 6.72
CA LYS A 72 -9.15 3.14 7.07
C LYS A 72 -9.99 2.80 8.30
N GLN A 73 -9.54 1.85 9.12
CA GLN A 73 -10.26 1.49 10.32
C GLN A 73 -10.11 2.60 11.37
N TRP A 74 -11.23 2.89 12.01
CA TRP A 74 -11.31 3.96 12.98
C TRP A 74 -11.22 3.41 14.40
N ILE A 75 -10.35 4.03 15.19
CA ILE A 75 -10.00 3.59 16.53
C ILE A 75 -10.22 4.79 17.45
N ARG A 76 -11.24 4.69 18.30
CA ARG A 76 -11.60 5.75 19.24
C ARG A 76 -11.06 5.43 20.64
N GLN A 77 -10.51 6.43 21.30
CA GLN A 77 -10.15 6.32 22.71
C GLN A 77 -11.36 5.95 23.57
N GLY A 78 -11.15 4.98 24.47
CA GLY A 78 -12.20 4.47 25.36
C GLY A 78 -13.06 3.36 24.76
N ASP A 79 -12.89 3.05 23.46
CA ASP A 79 -13.47 1.83 22.91
C ASP A 79 -12.62 0.63 23.37
N THR A 80 -13.29 -0.34 23.99
CA THR A 80 -12.68 -1.58 24.48
C THR A 80 -12.72 -2.68 23.42
N LYS A 81 -13.38 -2.44 22.29
CA LYS A 81 -13.44 -3.40 21.18
C LYS A 81 -12.09 -3.43 20.44
N PRO A 82 -11.44 -4.60 20.34
CA PRO A 82 -10.26 -4.74 19.50
C PRO A 82 -10.59 -4.52 18.04
N VAL A 83 -9.74 -3.78 17.35
CA VAL A 83 -9.83 -3.42 15.94
C VAL A 83 -8.75 -4.18 15.17
N GLU A 84 -9.06 -4.72 13.99
CA GLU A 84 -8.15 -5.57 13.19
C GLU A 84 -7.37 -4.75 12.16
N LEU A 85 -6.13 -4.39 12.49
CA LEU A 85 -5.26 -3.62 11.61
C LEU A 85 -4.24 -4.51 10.92
N PRO A 86 -3.77 -4.12 9.72
CA PRO A 86 -2.61 -4.75 9.12
C PRO A 86 -1.38 -4.54 10.01
N ASP A 87 -0.52 -5.55 10.10
CA ASP A 87 0.77 -5.49 10.78
C ASP A 87 1.79 -4.74 9.91
N ASP A 88 1.55 -3.45 9.73
CA ASP A 88 2.37 -2.56 8.93
C ASP A 88 3.25 -1.65 9.82
N ALA A 89 4.17 -0.92 9.19
CA ALA A 89 5.08 -0.03 9.90
C ALA A 89 4.35 1.04 10.72
N TRP A 90 3.19 1.52 10.25
CA TRP A 90 2.39 2.50 10.97
C TRP A 90 1.80 1.89 12.25
N THR A 91 1.21 0.69 12.17
CA THR A 91 0.61 0.02 13.32
C THR A 91 1.68 -0.31 14.37
N GLN A 92 2.83 -0.82 13.93
CA GLN A 92 3.96 -1.10 14.82
C GLN A 92 4.52 0.16 15.48
N ASP A 93 4.65 1.27 14.76
CA ASP A 93 5.08 2.55 15.33
C ASP A 93 4.07 3.08 16.38
N MET A 94 2.77 2.99 16.10
CA MET A 94 1.72 3.37 17.04
C MET A 94 1.72 2.50 18.30
N ILE A 95 2.02 1.19 18.17
CA ILE A 95 2.20 0.28 19.30
C ILE A 95 3.45 0.66 20.10
N ALA A 96 4.59 0.87 19.42
CA ALA A 96 5.86 1.24 20.06
C ALA A 96 5.76 2.56 20.83
N GLN A 97 5.04 3.54 20.27
CA GLN A 97 4.76 4.83 20.92
C GLN A 97 3.68 4.75 22.01
N ARG A 98 3.07 3.56 22.23
CA ARG A 98 2.00 3.29 23.21
C ARG A 98 0.68 4.03 22.94
N PHE A 99 0.46 4.45 21.70
CA PHE A 99 -0.84 4.96 21.23
C PHE A 99 -1.82 3.82 20.97
N LEU A 100 -1.32 2.68 20.50
CA LEU A 100 -2.07 1.43 20.36
C LEU A 100 -1.48 0.36 21.28
N LYS A 101 -2.28 -0.64 21.61
CA LYS A 101 -1.85 -1.83 22.34
C LYS A 101 -2.33 -3.08 21.61
N GLU A 102 -1.39 -3.95 21.27
CA GLU A 102 -1.68 -5.25 20.68
C GLU A 102 -2.42 -6.15 21.69
N VAL A 103 -3.48 -6.80 21.21
CA VAL A 103 -4.28 -7.77 21.96
C VAL A 103 -3.95 -9.15 21.41
N ARG A 104 -2.95 -9.81 22.00
CA ARG A 104 -2.67 -11.22 21.73
C ARG A 104 -3.71 -12.08 22.44
N LYS A 105 -4.36 -12.98 21.69
CA LYS A 105 -5.18 -14.04 22.27
C LYS A 105 -4.30 -15.22 22.68
#